data_AF-A0A8C9URE8-F1
#
_entry.id   AF-A0A8C9URE8-F1
#
_cell.length_a   1.000
_cell.length_b   1.000
_cell.length_c   1.000
_cell.angle_alpha   90.00
_cell.angle_beta   90.00
_cell.angle_gamma   90.00
#
_symmetry.space_group_name_H-M   'P 1'
#
loop_
_entity.id
_entity.type
_entity.pdbx_description
1 polymer ?
#
loop_
_entity_poly.entity_id
_entity_poly.type
_entity_poly.pdbx_seq_one_letter_code
_entity_poly.pdbx_strand_id
1 'polypeptide(L)'
;MVSLTAPYVAGFLAFREVPFLLDLVQRLQEKEPDLMPQVLLVDGNGVLHHRGFGVACHLGVLTELPCIGVAKKLLQVDGLENNALHKEKVRRPGQPGLSQQVLEQPWGWEGQVSYLPDTSVSLDPGPE
;
A
#
# COMPACT_ATOMS: atom_id res chain seq x y z
N MET A 1 -16.22 22.14 -5.84
CA MET A 1 -15.69 21.45 -7.03
C MET A 1 -14.18 21.62 -7.01
N VAL A 2 -13.41 20.53 -7.13
CA VAL A 2 -11.93 20.58 -7.16
C VAL A 2 -11.43 20.44 -8.60
N SER A 3 -10.31 21.08 -8.92
CA SER A 3 -9.70 21.04 -10.26
C SER A 3 -8.34 20.37 -10.19
N LEU A 4 -8.17 19.25 -10.90
CA LEU A 4 -6.92 18.48 -10.94
C LEU A 4 -5.99 19.00 -12.04
N THR A 5 -5.16 19.99 -11.70
CA THR A 5 -4.27 20.68 -12.66
C THR A 5 -3.03 19.87 -13.04
N ALA A 6 -2.57 18.98 -12.17
CA ALA A 6 -1.44 18.09 -12.47
C ALA A 6 -1.80 17.10 -13.61
N PRO A 7 -0.87 16.79 -14.52
CA PRO A 7 -1.11 15.88 -15.64
C PRO A 7 -1.36 14.45 -15.16
N TYR A 8 -2.13 13.68 -15.94
CA TYR A 8 -2.30 12.25 -15.69
C TYR A 8 -1.12 11.46 -16.24
N VAL A 9 -0.32 10.90 -15.33
CA VAL A 9 0.74 9.95 -15.65
C VAL A 9 0.49 8.67 -14.85
N ALA A 10 0.49 7.52 -15.53
CA ALA A 10 0.30 6.23 -14.87
C ALA A 10 1.37 6.01 -13.80
N GLY A 11 0.95 5.62 -12.59
CA GLY A 11 1.82 5.49 -11.42
C GLY A 11 2.13 6.81 -10.69
N PHE A 12 1.53 7.93 -11.07
CA PHE A 12 1.68 9.23 -10.38
C PHE A 12 0.33 9.86 -10.01
N LEU A 13 -0.74 9.05 -9.96
CA LEU A 13 -2.08 9.52 -9.61
C LEU A 13 -2.13 10.22 -8.24
N ALA A 14 -1.31 9.73 -7.28
CA ALA A 14 -1.20 10.32 -5.95
C ALA A 14 -0.89 11.84 -6.00
N PHE A 15 -0.06 12.30 -6.94
CA PHE A 15 0.26 13.73 -7.07
C PHE A 15 -0.93 14.59 -7.51
N ARG A 16 -1.94 13.98 -8.13
CA ARG A 16 -3.17 14.68 -8.49
C ARG A 16 -4.13 14.74 -7.31
N GLU A 17 -4.24 13.67 -6.53
CA GLU A 17 -5.33 13.51 -5.55
C GLU A 17 -4.92 13.87 -4.11
N VAL A 18 -3.71 13.51 -3.69
CA VAL A 18 -3.25 13.65 -2.30
C VAL A 18 -3.31 15.09 -1.78
N PRO A 19 -2.94 16.14 -2.55
CA PRO A 19 -3.04 17.51 -2.04
C PRO A 19 -4.46 17.86 -1.57
N PHE A 20 -5.48 17.45 -2.33
CA PHE A 20 -6.87 17.72 -1.98
C PHE A 20 -7.36 16.87 -0.81
N LEU A 21 -6.89 15.63 -0.69
CA LEU A 21 -7.22 14.76 0.44
C LEU A 21 -6.57 15.24 1.74
N LEU A 22 -5.32 15.69 1.66
CA LEU A 22 -4.59 16.28 2.78
C LEU A 22 -5.30 17.53 3.30
N ASP A 23 -5.73 18.43 2.40
CA ASP A 23 -6.52 19.61 2.76
C ASP A 23 -7.81 19.25 3.51
N LEU A 24 -8.48 18.14 3.14
CA LEU A 24 -9.68 17.69 3.83
C LEU A 24 -9.39 17.17 5.24
N VAL A 25 -8.32 16.39 5.40
CA VAL A 25 -7.89 15.88 6.71
C VAL A 25 -7.49 17.03 7.63
N GLN A 26 -6.74 18.01 7.12
CA GLN A 26 -6.35 19.20 7.88
C GLN A 26 -7.57 20.02 8.31
N ARG A 27 -8.54 20.23 7.42
CA ARG A 27 -9.79 20.93 7.76
C ARG A 27 -10.61 20.19 8.81
N LEU A 28 -10.63 18.86 8.78
CA LEU A 28 -11.29 18.07 9.81
C LEU A 28 -10.58 18.24 11.17
N GLN A 29 -9.25 18.13 11.16
CA GLN A 29 -8.42 18.31 12.36
C GLN A 29 -8.62 19.69 13.00
N GLU A 30 -8.77 20.74 12.19
CA GLU A 30 -9.00 22.11 12.67
C GLU A 30 -10.42 22.34 13.21
N LYS A 31 -11.44 21.76 12.56
CA LYS A 31 -12.85 22.03 12.88
C LYS A 31 -13.43 21.11 13.94
N GLU A 32 -13.12 19.82 13.86
CA GLU A 32 -13.72 18.77 14.68
C GLU A 32 -12.63 17.74 15.07
N PRO A 33 -11.64 18.14 15.89
CA PRO A 33 -10.51 17.28 16.26
C PRO A 33 -10.94 15.97 16.94
N ASP A 34 -12.04 15.98 17.68
CA ASP A 34 -12.58 14.81 18.38
C ASP A 34 -13.11 13.73 17.43
N LEU A 35 -13.36 14.08 16.16
CA LEU A 35 -13.82 13.15 15.12
C LEU A 35 -12.69 12.68 14.20
N MET A 36 -11.43 12.94 14.57
CA MET A 36 -10.30 12.49 13.78
C MET A 36 -10.26 10.96 13.67
N PRO A 37 -10.14 10.42 12.44
CA PRO A 37 -10.14 8.99 12.23
C PRO A 37 -8.83 8.38 12.74
N GLN A 38 -8.93 7.20 13.37
CA GLN A 38 -7.77 6.41 13.76
C GLN A 38 -7.12 5.68 12.57
N VAL A 39 -7.86 5.50 11.48
CA VAL A 39 -7.41 4.85 10.26
C VAL A 39 -8.17 5.40 9.05
N LEU A 40 -7.47 5.57 7.93
CA LEU A 40 -8.05 5.97 6.66
C LEU A 40 -8.12 4.76 5.70
N LEU A 41 -9.30 4.53 5.14
CA LEU A 41 -9.49 3.61 4.01
C LEU A 41 -9.47 4.41 2.72
N VAL A 42 -8.45 4.20 1.90
CA VAL A 42 -8.21 4.99 0.69
C VAL A 42 -8.55 4.14 -0.53
N ASP A 43 -9.41 4.65 -1.42
CA ASP A 43 -9.73 3.99 -2.69
C ASP A 43 -8.54 4.09 -3.65
N GLY A 44 -7.66 3.10 -3.57
CA GLY A 44 -6.41 3.08 -4.32
C GLY A 44 -5.38 2.17 -3.68
N ASN A 45 -4.19 2.13 -4.27
CA ASN A 45 -3.12 1.26 -3.79
C ASN A 45 -2.27 1.95 -2.70
N GLY A 46 -1.72 1.12 -1.80
CA GLY A 46 -0.62 1.47 -0.90
C GLY A 46 0.71 0.98 -1.46
N VAL A 47 1.35 0.03 -0.76
CA VAL A 47 2.65 -0.55 -1.14
C VAL A 47 2.58 -1.32 -2.46
N LEU A 48 1.41 -1.88 -2.80
CA LEU A 48 1.17 -2.55 -4.08
C LEU A 48 1.10 -1.53 -5.24
N HIS A 49 2.24 -1.00 -5.63
CA HIS A 49 2.39 0.08 -6.59
C HIS A 49 3.70 -0.07 -7.37
N HIS A 50 3.78 0.45 -8.61
CA HIS A 50 4.97 0.34 -9.48
C HIS A 50 6.29 0.80 -8.83
N ARG A 51 6.21 1.58 -7.74
CA ARG A 51 7.35 2.12 -6.99
C ARG A 51 7.23 1.86 -5.48
N GLY A 52 6.38 0.92 -5.05
CA GLY A 52 6.15 0.68 -3.62
C GLY A 52 5.41 1.81 -2.87
N PHE A 53 5.00 2.87 -3.56
CA PHE A 53 4.47 4.09 -2.93
C PHE A 53 3.23 4.63 -3.67
N GLY A 54 2.07 4.03 -3.38
CA GLY A 54 0.77 4.45 -3.92
C GLY A 54 0.12 5.60 -3.16
N VAL A 55 -1.12 5.93 -3.53
CA VAL A 55 -1.89 7.04 -2.94
C VAL A 55 -2.13 6.88 -1.43
N ALA A 56 -2.39 5.66 -0.96
CA ALA A 56 -2.62 5.41 0.46
C ALA A 56 -1.35 5.63 1.30
N CYS A 57 -0.20 5.17 0.80
CA CYS A 57 1.09 5.41 1.46
C CYS A 57 1.46 6.89 1.45
N HIS A 58 1.28 7.57 0.31
CA HIS A 58 1.59 8.99 0.19
C HIS A 58 0.73 9.83 1.13
N LEU A 59 -0.59 9.57 1.17
CA LEU A 59 -1.48 10.25 2.11
C LEU A 59 -1.08 9.97 3.57
N GLY A 60 -0.86 8.70 3.93
CA GLY A 60 -0.54 8.31 5.30
C GLY A 60 0.76 8.92 5.84
N VAL A 61 1.80 9.01 5.02
CA VAL A 61 3.04 9.68 5.41
C VAL A 61 2.83 11.19 5.63
N LEU A 62 2.01 11.85 4.82
CA LEU A 62 1.78 13.29 4.97
C LEU A 62 0.82 13.64 6.10
N THR A 63 -0.14 12.76 6.41
CA THR A 63 -1.11 12.96 7.49
C THR A 63 -0.65 12.39 8.83
N GLU A 64 0.39 11.55 8.84
CA GLU A 64 0.81 10.75 9.99
C GLU A 64 -0.31 9.84 10.53
N LEU A 65 -1.27 9.48 9.67
CA LEU A 65 -2.38 8.59 10.01
C LEU A 65 -2.18 7.20 9.38
N PRO A 66 -2.54 6.12 10.10
CA PRO A 66 -2.61 4.79 9.50
C PRO A 66 -3.52 4.77 8.27
N CYS A 67 -3.01 4.26 7.15
CA CYS A 67 -3.73 4.22 5.87
C CYS A 67 -3.74 2.81 5.27
N ILE A 68 -4.92 2.37 4.82
CA ILE A 68 -5.11 1.10 4.11
C ILE A 68 -5.59 1.43 2.69
N GLY A 69 -4.83 0.97 1.69
CA GLY A 69 -5.23 1.05 0.30
C GLY A 69 -6.21 -0.06 -0.08
N VAL A 70 -7.42 0.32 -0.48
CA VAL A 70 -8.49 -0.59 -0.90
C VAL A 70 -8.73 -0.42 -2.40
N ALA A 71 -7.97 -1.15 -3.21
CA ALA A 71 -8.09 -1.09 -4.67
C ALA A 71 -9.16 -2.06 -5.21
N LYS A 72 -9.95 -1.58 -6.17
CA LYS A 72 -11.02 -2.36 -6.84
C LYS A 72 -10.51 -3.28 -7.96
N LYS A 73 -9.27 -3.09 -8.39
CA LYS A 73 -8.62 -3.86 -9.46
C LYS A 73 -7.20 -4.21 -9.04
N LEU A 74 -6.75 -5.42 -9.40
CA LEU A 74 -5.36 -5.81 -9.21
C LEU A 74 -4.46 -4.91 -10.06
N LEU A 75 -3.49 -4.28 -9.42
CA LEU A 75 -2.36 -3.68 -10.11
C LEU A 75 -1.30 -4.75 -10.39
N GLN A 76 -0.96 -4.92 -11.66
CA GLN A 76 0.00 -5.93 -12.11
C GLN A 76 1.42 -5.40 -12.01
N VAL A 77 2.02 -5.54 -10.82
CA VAL A 77 3.39 -5.13 -10.49
C VAL A 77 4.10 -6.30 -9.80
N ASP A 78 5.43 -6.32 -9.80
CA ASP A 78 6.23 -7.34 -9.13
C ASP A 78 5.87 -8.79 -9.52
N GLY A 79 5.57 -9.00 -10.81
CA GLY A 79 5.19 -10.32 -11.34
C GLY A 79 3.76 -10.75 -11.00
N LEU A 80 2.95 -9.88 -10.37
CA LEU A 80 1.54 -10.16 -10.15
C LEU A 80 0.76 -10.01 -11.44
N GLU A 81 0.02 -11.06 -11.79
CA GLU A 81 -0.80 -11.12 -12.99
C GLU A 81 -2.25 -11.44 -12.65
N ASN A 82 -3.19 -10.85 -13.41
CA ASN A 82 -4.61 -11.14 -13.26
C ASN A 82 -5.00 -12.39 -14.06
N ASN A 83 -4.46 -13.55 -13.67
CA ASN A 83 -4.69 -14.83 -14.32
C ASN A 83 -5.68 -15.72 -13.54
N ALA A 84 -5.99 -16.91 -14.07
CA ALA A 84 -6.95 -17.84 -13.46
C ALA A 84 -6.52 -18.28 -12.04
N LEU A 85 -5.22 -18.48 -11.83
CA LEU A 85 -4.64 -18.85 -10.53
C LEU A 85 -4.82 -17.72 -9.51
N HIS A 86 -4.61 -16.46 -9.91
CA HIS A 86 -4.87 -15.31 -9.06
C HIS A 86 -6.35 -15.24 -8.65
N LYS A 87 -7.26 -15.42 -9.61
CA LYS A 87 -8.71 -15.41 -9.35
C LYS A 87 -9.14 -16.53 -8.40
N GLU A 88 -8.52 -17.69 -8.49
CA GLU A 88 -8.77 -18.81 -7.57
C GLU A 88 -8.29 -18.52 -6.15
N LYS A 89 -7.10 -17.93 -5.98
CA LYS A 89 -6.58 -17.47 -4.68
C LYS A 89 -7.48 -16.41 -4.05
N VAL A 90 -7.96 -15.43 -4.83
CA VAL A 90 -8.91 -14.41 -4.34
C VAL A 90 -10.24 -15.02 -3.93
N ARG A 91 -10.73 -16.04 -4.65
CA ARG A 91 -11.98 -16.75 -4.31
C ARG A 91 -11.88 -17.58 -3.03
N ARG A 92 -10.67 -17.98 -2.63
CA ARG A 92 -10.40 -18.78 -1.42
C ARG A 92 -9.26 -18.17 -0.60
N PRO A 93 -9.47 -17.01 0.04
CA PRO A 93 -8.46 -16.43 0.90
C PRO A 93 -8.14 -17.41 2.04
N GLY A 94 -6.87 -17.79 2.20
CA GLY A 94 -6.40 -18.66 3.29
C GLY A 94 -6.17 -20.14 2.96
N GLN A 95 -6.27 -20.60 1.70
CA GLN A 95 -5.74 -21.93 1.34
C GLN A 95 -4.20 -21.88 1.27
N PRO A 96 -3.47 -22.68 2.07
CA PRO A 96 -2.01 -22.66 2.08
C PRO A 96 -1.47 -23.31 0.79
N GLY A 97 -0.80 -22.50 -0.02
CA GLY A 97 -0.10 -22.93 -1.22
C GLY A 97 1.06 -21.98 -1.47
N LEU A 98 2.26 -22.44 -1.08
CA LEU A 98 3.58 -21.79 -0.98
C LEU A 98 3.97 -21.47 0.48
N SER A 99 5.12 -22.01 0.86
CA SER A 99 5.66 -22.14 2.23
C SER A 99 5.56 -20.88 3.08
N GLN A 100 4.73 -20.92 4.12
CA GLN A 100 4.84 -20.01 5.25
C GLN A 100 6.05 -20.45 6.09
N GLN A 101 7.19 -19.79 5.92
CA GLN A 101 8.19 -19.76 6.98
C GLN A 101 7.87 -18.55 7.86
N VAL A 102 7.38 -18.82 9.06
CA VAL A 102 7.26 -17.84 10.14
C VAL A 102 8.68 -17.63 10.67
N LEU A 103 9.26 -16.46 10.39
CA LEU A 103 10.50 -16.03 11.04
C LEU A 103 10.13 -15.19 12.26
N GLU A 104 10.50 -15.65 13.45
CA GLU A 104 10.43 -14.86 14.68
C GLU A 104 11.39 -13.68 14.57
N GLN A 105 10.87 -12.45 14.63
CA GLN A 105 11.67 -11.24 14.69
C GLN A 105 12.03 -10.94 16.16
N PRO A 106 13.26 -10.49 16.46
CA PRO A 106 13.76 -10.33 17.83
C PRO A 106 13.01 -9.34 18.73
N TRP A 107 12.00 -8.62 18.20
CA TRP A 107 11.27 -7.56 18.89
C TRP A 107 9.78 -7.88 19.16
N GLY A 108 9.36 -9.15 19.04
CA GLY A 108 8.05 -9.62 19.55
C GLY A 108 6.80 -9.11 18.82
N TRP A 109 6.92 -8.71 17.54
CA TRP A 109 5.79 -8.34 16.70
C TRP A 109 5.37 -9.50 15.78
N GLU A 110 4.13 -9.97 15.88
CA GLU A 110 3.52 -10.93 14.94
C GLU A 110 2.92 -10.21 13.73
N GLY A 111 3.77 -9.90 12.74
CA GLY A 111 3.33 -9.36 11.44
C GLY A 111 3.49 -10.39 10.33
N GLN A 112 2.42 -10.64 9.56
CA GLN A 112 2.51 -11.46 8.35
C GLN A 112 3.19 -10.69 7.22
N VAL A 113 4.39 -11.13 6.81
CA VAL A 113 5.06 -10.68 5.59
C VAL A 113 5.21 -11.87 4.65
N SER A 114 4.61 -11.79 3.48
CA SER A 114 4.73 -12.82 2.44
C SER A 114 5.83 -12.44 1.44
N TYR A 115 6.90 -13.23 1.40
CA TYR A 115 7.88 -13.22 0.30
C TYR A 115 7.59 -14.39 -0.66
N LEU A 116 7.76 -14.15 -1.97
CA LEU A 116 7.76 -15.22 -2.96
C LEU A 116 9.12 -15.94 -2.93
N PRO A 117 9.15 -17.28 -3.03
CA PRO A 117 10.40 -18.02 -3.11
C PRO A 117 11.05 -17.71 -4.47
N ASP A 118 12.34 -17.37 -4.46
CA ASP A 118 13.26 -17.32 -5.61
C ASP A 118 13.82 -15.94 -6.04
N THR A 119 13.93 -14.96 -5.14
CA THR A 119 14.98 -13.93 -5.27
C THR A 119 16.16 -14.27 -4.38
N SER A 120 17.16 -14.96 -4.94
CA SER A 120 18.48 -15.05 -4.34
C SER A 120 19.10 -13.65 -4.28
N VAL A 121 18.98 -12.98 -3.13
CA VAL A 121 19.76 -11.78 -2.83
C VAL A 121 21.16 -12.26 -2.44
N SER A 122 22.08 -12.23 -3.41
CA SER A 122 23.51 -12.25 -3.10
C SER A 122 23.84 -10.98 -2.33
N LEU A 123 24.09 -11.11 -1.02
CA LEU A 123 24.65 -10.05 -0.19
C LEU A 123 26.10 -9.85 -0.63
N ASP A 124 26.37 -8.74 -1.30
CA ASP A 124 27.73 -8.24 -1.52
C ASP A 124 28.21 -7.61 -0.21
N PRO A 125 29.25 -8.15 0.47
CA PRO A 125 29.81 -7.51 1.64
C PRO A 125 30.61 -6.30 1.16
N GLY A 126 30.05 -5.10 1.34
CA GLY A 126 30.77 -3.85 1.09
C GLY A 126 32.09 -3.77 1.88
N PRO A 127 33.07 -2.99 1.39
CA PRO A 127 34.45 -3.09 1.86
C PRO A 127 34.63 -2.49 3.26
N GLU A 128 35.58 -3.07 4.01
CA GLU A 128 36.11 -2.59 5.30
C GLU A 128 36.71 -1.18 5.23
#